data_AF-A0A452YUN7-F1
#
_entry.id   AF-A0A452YUN7-F1
#
_cell.length_a   1.000
_cell.length_b   1.000
_cell.length_c   1.000
_cell.angle_alpha   90.00
_cell.angle_beta   90.00
_cell.angle_gamma   90.00
#
_symmetry.space_group_name_H-M   'P 1'
#
loop_
_entity.id
_entity.type
_entity.pdbx_description
1 polymer ?
#
loop_
_entity_poly.entity_id
_entity_poly.type
_entity_poly.pdbx_seq_one_letter_code
_entity_poly.pdbx_strand_id
1 'polypeptide(L)'
;QSYLPSKTPEALVLLRDEELRSLRGDGKGERKDWERIYDYDRYNDLGNPDNPEHVRPVVGGTRTHPYPRRCRTGRAISNTDGVTETRKHVINLDFYIPPDERFSPGKLEEVLKLGVQAVTHFVIPEARTLVHGNDFKSMEQLRKDLYSRPVQPAVDGEVMERLKSSVPSHKTYKQVAKAVKEEHPAKFPIPQVIQQDPEAWRSDEEFAREMLAGLNPVAIKRLQTFPPVSSGGKRSSITAEHIKSQLGDVTIEMAMHQKRLYILDHHDYLMPYLRRINTLGVCIYASRTLLFLKADGTLKPVVIELSLPSDGEGDTELSRVFLPATHGTEGHLWQLAKAHVSVNDSGYHQLISHWLFTHAAVEPFIIATRRQLSAMHPIHKLLEPHFKDTMQINTLARSILLNAGGILERTMYPGKYAVEMSSAIYGDWRFTEQSLPNDLLKRYPDHFSLIFHLIFLGQQMTI
;
A
#
# COMPACT_ATOMS: atom_id res chain seq x y z
N GLN A 1 -2.24 -35.33 14.95
CA GLN A 1 -3.63 -35.35 15.48
C GLN A 1 -4.02 -33.96 15.98
N SER A 2 -5.31 -33.65 16.11
CA SER A 2 -5.82 -32.32 16.48
C SER A 2 -6.64 -32.41 17.77
N TYR A 3 -6.34 -31.55 18.74
CA TYR A 3 -6.91 -31.60 20.09
C TYR A 3 -7.28 -30.21 20.59
N LEU A 4 -8.53 -30.05 21.02
CA LEU A 4 -8.92 -28.98 21.94
C LEU A 4 -8.17 -29.16 23.27
N PRO A 5 -7.93 -28.09 24.05
CA PRO A 5 -7.23 -28.19 25.35
C PRO A 5 -7.79 -29.31 26.24
N SER A 6 -9.12 -29.37 26.39
CA SER A 6 -9.85 -30.38 27.19
C SER A 6 -9.81 -31.81 26.64
N LYS A 7 -9.30 -32.01 25.42
CA LYS A 7 -9.16 -33.32 24.77
C LYS A 7 -7.70 -33.71 24.54
N THR A 8 -6.75 -32.93 25.08
CA THR A 8 -5.33 -33.26 25.00
C THR A 8 -5.09 -34.54 25.82
N PRO A 9 -4.41 -35.57 25.29
CA PRO A 9 -4.00 -36.73 26.09
C PRO A 9 -3.26 -36.29 27.34
N GLU A 10 -3.57 -36.89 28.49
CA GLU A 10 -3.08 -36.45 29.81
C GLU A 10 -1.54 -36.30 29.84
N ALA A 11 -0.83 -37.27 29.26
CA ALA A 11 0.63 -37.26 29.14
C ALA A 11 1.21 -36.08 28.34
N LEU A 12 0.40 -35.39 27.52
CA LEU A 12 0.83 -34.27 26.68
C LEU A 12 0.36 -32.90 27.19
N VAL A 13 -0.43 -32.84 28.28
CA VAL A 13 -0.99 -31.58 28.80
C VAL A 13 0.12 -30.63 29.24
N LEU A 14 1.11 -31.13 29.99
CA LEU A 14 2.24 -30.32 30.45
C LEU A 14 3.10 -29.81 29.27
N LEU A 15 3.45 -30.70 28.33
CA LEU A 15 4.23 -30.36 27.15
C LEU A 15 3.53 -29.31 26.27
N ARG A 16 2.20 -29.40 26.14
CA ARG A 16 1.37 -28.43 25.43
C ARG A 16 1.52 -27.02 26.01
N ASP A 17 1.49 -26.92 27.34
CA ASP A 17 1.56 -25.62 28.02
C ASP A 17 3.01 -25.09 28.08
N GLU A 18 4.00 -25.96 28.29
CA GLU A 18 5.41 -25.60 28.24
C GLU A 18 5.83 -25.02 26.89
N GLU A 19 5.43 -25.65 25.78
CA GLU A 19 5.70 -25.11 24.44
C GLU A 19 5.04 -23.74 24.25
N LEU A 20 3.79 -23.56 24.68
CA LEU A 20 3.13 -22.25 24.60
C LEU A 20 3.81 -21.19 25.46
N ARG A 21 4.33 -21.54 26.65
CA ARG A 21 5.13 -20.63 27.47
C ARG A 21 6.45 -20.27 26.79
N SER A 22 7.12 -21.24 26.18
CA SER A 22 8.36 -21.05 25.40
C SER A 22 8.13 -20.09 24.22
N LEU A 23 7.08 -20.32 23.42
CA LEU A 23 6.72 -19.47 22.28
C LEU A 23 6.35 -18.04 22.68
N ARG A 24 5.85 -17.81 23.89
CA ARG A 24 5.52 -16.46 24.39
C ARG A 24 6.75 -15.67 24.84
N GLY A 25 7.79 -16.34 25.31
CA GLY A 25 8.94 -15.71 25.97
C GLY A 25 8.55 -14.89 27.20
N ASP A 26 9.43 -13.96 27.59
CA ASP A 26 9.30 -13.13 28.81
C ASP A 26 9.12 -11.62 28.51
N GLY A 27 9.03 -11.24 27.23
CA GLY A 27 8.91 -9.86 26.76
C GLY A 27 10.19 -9.01 26.89
N LYS A 28 11.34 -9.61 27.25
CA LYS A 28 12.61 -8.90 27.49
C LYS A 28 13.67 -9.35 26.50
N GLY A 29 14.81 -8.66 26.48
CA GLY A 29 16.00 -9.03 25.69
C GLY A 29 15.88 -8.75 24.18
N GLU A 30 17.04 -8.70 23.52
CA GLU A 30 17.15 -8.66 22.06
C GLU A 30 16.99 -10.08 21.51
N ARG A 31 16.12 -10.23 20.51
CA ARG A 31 15.81 -11.53 19.92
C ARG A 31 16.97 -12.10 19.11
N LYS A 32 17.16 -13.42 19.18
CA LYS A 32 18.26 -14.14 18.50
C LYS A 32 17.74 -15.09 17.43
N ASP A 33 18.56 -15.36 16.42
CA ASP A 33 18.16 -16.08 15.19
C ASP A 33 17.66 -17.52 15.39
N TRP A 34 17.88 -18.12 16.56
CA TRP A 34 17.38 -19.46 16.91
C TRP A 34 16.14 -19.42 17.82
N GLU A 35 15.75 -18.25 18.32
CA GLU A 35 14.61 -18.11 19.24
C GLU A 35 13.29 -18.17 18.47
N ARG A 36 12.38 -19.03 18.93
CA ARG A 36 10.99 -19.15 18.41
C ARG A 36 10.02 -18.32 19.27
N ILE A 37 10.39 -17.08 19.61
CA ILE A 37 9.62 -16.22 20.52
C ILE A 37 8.76 -15.25 19.71
N TYR A 38 7.45 -15.33 19.91
CA TYR A 38 6.46 -14.48 19.29
C TYR A 38 5.95 -13.48 20.32
N ASP A 39 6.17 -12.19 20.07
CA ASP A 39 5.65 -11.13 20.94
C ASP A 39 5.39 -9.85 20.16
N TYR A 40 4.70 -8.89 20.78
CA TYR A 40 4.23 -7.67 20.13
C TYR A 40 5.13 -6.48 20.43
N ASP A 41 5.26 -5.60 19.45
CA ASP A 41 5.81 -4.27 19.66
C ASP A 41 5.19 -3.26 18.66
N ARG A 42 5.43 -1.97 18.89
CA ARG A 42 4.95 -0.85 18.08
C ARG A 42 5.84 -0.68 16.85
N TYR A 43 5.39 0.06 15.86
CA TYR A 43 6.27 0.48 14.75
C TYR A 43 7.09 1.69 15.19
N ASN A 44 7.99 1.45 16.15
CA ASN A 44 9.02 2.38 16.58
C ASN A 44 10.36 2.07 15.93
N ASP A 45 10.40 1.18 14.95
CA ASP A 45 11.62 0.77 14.27
C ASP A 45 11.75 1.43 12.90
N LEU A 46 10.86 2.30 12.43
CA LEU A 46 10.90 2.82 11.04
C LEU A 46 11.80 4.05 10.83
N GLY A 47 12.00 4.85 11.87
CA GLY A 47 12.83 6.05 11.84
C GLY A 47 14.30 5.78 12.18
N ASN A 48 15.12 6.80 12.01
CA ASN A 48 16.47 6.87 12.55
C ASN A 48 16.71 8.28 13.13
N PRO A 49 16.56 8.48 14.46
CA PRO A 49 16.64 9.81 15.07
C PRO A 49 18.05 10.40 15.08
N ASP A 50 19.08 9.59 14.84
CA ASP A 50 20.46 10.08 14.72
C ASP A 50 20.67 10.91 13.43
N ASN A 51 19.70 10.86 12.51
CA ASN A 51 19.59 11.75 11.35
C ASN A 51 18.27 12.53 11.44
N PRO A 52 18.30 13.88 11.55
CA PRO A 52 17.09 14.71 11.65
C PRO A 52 16.07 14.50 10.52
N GLU A 53 16.52 14.21 9.30
CA GLU A 53 15.65 13.96 8.15
C GLU A 53 14.92 12.60 8.22
N HIS A 54 15.41 11.70 9.07
CA HIS A 54 14.91 10.34 9.23
C HIS A 54 14.13 10.12 10.53
N VAL A 55 13.84 11.17 11.28
CA VAL A 55 12.92 11.11 12.42
C VAL A 55 11.52 10.77 11.91
N ARG A 56 10.89 9.74 12.48
CA ARG A 56 9.52 9.32 12.15
C ARG A 56 8.71 9.14 13.43
N PRO A 57 7.40 9.43 13.41
CA PRO A 57 6.56 9.17 14.57
C PRO A 57 6.49 7.66 14.85
N VAL A 58 6.52 7.30 16.14
CA VAL A 58 6.18 5.94 16.57
C VAL A 58 4.68 5.74 16.37
N VAL A 59 4.29 4.74 15.58
CA VAL A 59 2.88 4.38 15.41
C VAL A 59 2.53 3.08 16.12
N GLY A 60 1.33 3.07 16.72
CA GLY A 60 0.85 2.02 17.60
C GLY A 60 1.11 2.36 19.07
N GLY A 61 0.10 2.20 19.93
CA GLY A 61 0.24 2.36 21.39
C GLY A 61 -0.18 3.71 21.95
N THR A 62 -0.58 4.66 21.10
CA THR A 62 -1.23 5.91 21.52
C THR A 62 -2.56 6.08 20.80
N ARG A 63 -3.43 6.97 21.31
CA ARG A 63 -4.67 7.36 20.62
C ARG A 63 -4.40 8.26 19.42
N THR A 64 -3.30 9.02 19.43
CA THR A 64 -2.90 9.92 18.35
C THR A 64 -2.36 9.18 17.13
N HIS A 65 -1.67 8.05 17.37
CA HIS A 65 -1.15 7.18 16.31
C HIS A 65 -1.58 5.73 16.57
N PRO A 66 -2.87 5.42 16.39
CA PRO A 66 -3.33 4.04 16.51
C PRO A 66 -2.76 3.21 15.35
N TYR A 67 -2.31 1.98 15.63
CA TYR A 67 -1.79 1.09 14.60
C TYR A 67 -1.77 -0.36 15.07
N PRO A 68 -1.83 -1.35 14.14
CA PRO A 68 -1.54 -2.74 14.45
C PRO A 68 -0.16 -2.91 15.11
N ARG A 69 0.03 -4.02 15.82
CA ARG A 69 1.33 -4.40 16.37
C ARG A 69 2.10 -5.24 15.37
N ARG A 70 3.43 -5.15 15.44
CA ARG A 70 4.36 -6.00 14.69
C ARG A 70 5.08 -6.97 15.62
N CYS A 71 5.85 -7.89 15.06
CA CYS A 71 6.71 -8.79 15.83
C CYS A 71 7.81 -8.02 16.58
N ARG A 72 7.90 -8.23 17.89
CA ARG A 72 8.95 -7.66 18.74
C ARG A 72 10.32 -8.20 18.33
N THR A 73 11.30 -7.31 18.24
CA THR A 73 12.70 -7.65 17.95
C THR A 73 13.64 -7.32 19.12
N GLY A 74 13.30 -6.31 19.93
CA GLY A 74 13.98 -6.03 21.19
C GLY A 74 15.41 -5.50 21.07
N ARG A 75 15.79 -4.93 19.91
CA ARG A 75 17.07 -4.20 19.77
C ARG A 75 17.09 -2.99 20.69
N ALA A 76 18.28 -2.43 20.88
CA ALA A 76 18.48 -1.25 21.72
C ALA A 76 17.61 -0.08 21.23
N ILE A 77 17.11 0.71 22.18
CA ILE A 77 16.44 1.98 21.91
C ILE A 77 17.50 3.06 21.66
N SER A 78 17.23 4.00 20.76
CA SER A 78 18.13 5.12 20.47
C SER A 78 18.23 6.02 21.70
N ASN A 79 19.46 6.43 22.01
CA ASN A 79 19.71 7.41 23.07
C ASN A 79 19.25 8.82 22.68
N THR A 80 19.00 9.07 21.39
CA THR A 80 18.64 10.40 20.86
C THR A 80 17.20 10.77 21.22
N ASP A 81 16.26 9.83 21.15
CA ASP A 81 14.84 10.08 21.43
C ASP A 81 14.23 9.20 22.54
N GLY A 82 14.95 8.16 22.99
CA GLY A 82 14.50 7.26 24.05
C GLY A 82 13.28 6.41 23.69
N VAL A 83 12.86 6.36 22.40
CA VAL A 83 11.66 5.64 21.98
C VAL A 83 11.83 4.83 20.70
N THR A 84 12.74 5.21 19.81
CA THR A 84 12.98 4.53 18.53
C THR A 84 13.89 3.33 18.71
N GLU A 85 13.50 2.17 18.16
CA GLU A 85 14.36 0.99 18.12
C GLU A 85 15.46 1.16 17.06
N THR A 86 16.72 1.03 17.48
CA THR A 86 17.88 1.24 16.63
C THR A 86 17.96 0.25 15.47
N ARG A 87 18.58 0.71 14.38
CA ARG A 87 18.97 -0.10 13.22
C ARG A 87 20.47 0.03 13.02
N LYS A 88 21.15 -1.09 12.83
CA LYS A 88 22.61 -1.12 12.60
C LYS A 88 22.99 -0.65 11.20
N HIS A 89 22.12 -0.82 10.21
CA HIS A 89 22.37 -0.51 8.80
C HIS A 89 21.13 0.07 8.11
N VAL A 90 21.36 0.82 7.03
CA VAL A 90 20.29 1.40 6.19
C VAL A 90 19.48 0.31 5.49
N ILE A 91 20.14 -0.74 5.00
CA ILE A 91 19.50 -1.93 4.41
C ILE A 91 19.86 -3.14 5.28
N ASN A 92 18.97 -3.50 6.20
CA ASN A 92 19.20 -4.66 7.04
C ASN A 92 18.33 -5.84 6.56
N LEU A 93 18.92 -6.79 5.85
CA LEU A 93 18.20 -8.01 5.44
C LEU A 93 18.20 -9.09 6.54
N ASP A 94 18.97 -8.87 7.62
CA ASP A 94 19.12 -9.79 8.75
C ASP A 94 18.28 -9.28 9.94
N PHE A 95 16.97 -9.12 9.74
CA PHE A 95 16.06 -8.88 10.86
C PHE A 95 15.68 -10.20 11.53
N TYR A 96 15.60 -10.15 12.86
CA TYR A 96 15.00 -11.24 13.60
C TYR A 96 13.56 -11.49 13.14
N ILE A 97 13.30 -12.75 12.87
CA ILE A 97 11.98 -13.35 12.80
C ILE A 97 12.08 -14.71 13.49
N PRO A 98 11.00 -15.22 14.14
CA PRO A 98 10.96 -16.61 14.55
C PRO A 98 11.31 -17.55 13.37
N PRO A 99 12.21 -18.53 13.56
CA PRO A 99 12.70 -19.39 12.47
C PRO A 99 11.60 -20.06 11.64
N ASP A 100 10.49 -20.41 12.26
CA ASP A 100 9.36 -21.08 11.63
C ASP A 100 8.62 -20.19 10.61
N GLU A 101 8.79 -18.87 10.68
CA GLU A 101 8.17 -17.90 9.76
C GLU A 101 9.09 -17.50 8.60
N ARG A 102 10.32 -18.02 8.57
CA ARG A 102 11.26 -17.70 7.50
C ARG A 102 10.76 -18.28 6.18
N PHE A 103 10.97 -17.52 5.13
CA PHE A 103 10.77 -18.00 3.76
C PHE A 103 11.51 -19.31 3.52
N SER A 104 10.96 -20.12 2.62
CA SER A 104 11.72 -21.20 2.02
C SER A 104 12.96 -20.62 1.29
N PRO A 105 14.04 -21.39 1.14
CA PRO A 105 15.26 -20.91 0.48
C PRO A 105 15.01 -20.31 -0.91
N GLY A 106 14.16 -20.95 -1.72
CA GLY A 106 13.81 -20.45 -3.06
C GLY A 106 13.02 -19.15 -3.04
N LYS A 107 12.07 -19.00 -2.10
CA LYS A 107 11.29 -17.76 -1.96
C LYS A 107 12.17 -16.61 -1.46
N LEU A 108 13.09 -16.90 -0.53
CA LEU A 108 14.06 -15.93 -0.04
C LEU A 108 14.97 -15.43 -1.17
N GLU A 109 15.49 -16.32 -2.01
CA GLU A 109 16.33 -15.95 -3.16
C GLU A 109 15.57 -15.03 -4.13
N GLU A 110 14.32 -15.37 -4.47
CA GLU A 110 13.46 -14.55 -5.34
C GLU A 110 13.22 -13.14 -4.76
N VAL A 111 12.80 -13.05 -3.49
CA VAL A 111 12.49 -11.77 -2.85
C VAL A 111 13.74 -10.93 -2.65
N LEU A 112 14.87 -11.55 -2.30
CA LEU A 112 16.15 -10.84 -2.17
C LEU A 112 16.60 -10.28 -3.51
N LYS A 113 16.46 -11.03 -4.61
CA LYS A 113 16.81 -10.54 -5.94
C LYS A 113 16.01 -9.29 -6.31
N LEU A 114 14.68 -9.35 -6.18
CA LEU A 114 13.80 -8.21 -6.48
C LEU A 114 14.02 -7.03 -5.52
N GLY A 115 14.21 -7.30 -4.24
CA GLY A 115 14.44 -6.28 -3.22
C GLY A 115 15.76 -5.54 -3.46
N VAL A 116 16.82 -6.26 -3.81
CA VAL A 116 18.12 -5.67 -4.18
C VAL A 116 17.99 -4.82 -5.44
N GLN A 117 17.30 -5.32 -6.47
CA GLN A 117 17.05 -4.55 -7.68
C GLN A 117 16.35 -3.23 -7.35
N ALA A 118 15.26 -3.27 -6.58
CA ALA A 118 14.50 -2.08 -6.21
C ALA A 118 15.33 -1.10 -5.37
N VAL A 119 16.12 -1.60 -4.41
CA VAL A 119 17.03 -0.77 -3.61
C VAL A 119 18.06 -0.07 -4.49
N THR A 120 18.71 -0.81 -5.39
CA THR A 120 19.71 -0.24 -6.31
C THR A 120 19.09 0.89 -7.14
N HIS A 121 17.93 0.66 -7.75
CA HIS A 121 17.31 1.65 -8.63
C HIS A 121 16.73 2.87 -7.89
N PHE A 122 16.12 2.67 -6.72
CA PHE A 122 15.31 3.71 -6.09
C PHE A 122 15.93 4.35 -4.85
N VAL A 123 16.79 3.64 -4.13
CA VAL A 123 17.37 4.11 -2.86
C VAL A 123 18.75 4.72 -3.06
N ILE A 124 19.56 4.17 -3.96
CA ILE A 124 20.92 4.67 -4.25
C ILE A 124 20.85 5.83 -5.25
N PRO A 125 21.15 7.08 -4.84
CA PRO A 125 21.00 8.25 -5.71
C PRO A 125 21.84 8.17 -6.99
N GLU A 126 23.03 7.58 -6.93
CA GLU A 126 23.99 7.47 -8.04
C GLU A 126 23.53 6.50 -9.12
N ALA A 127 22.70 5.51 -8.77
CA ALA A 127 22.07 4.62 -9.76
C ALA A 127 20.96 5.35 -10.55
N ARG A 128 20.33 6.39 -9.99
CA ARG A 128 19.24 7.12 -10.67
C ARG A 128 19.71 7.86 -11.91
N THR A 129 20.92 8.42 -11.89
CA THR A 129 21.49 9.18 -13.02
C THR A 129 22.00 8.27 -14.14
N LEU A 130 22.28 7.00 -13.82
CA LEU A 130 22.88 6.04 -14.76
C LEU A 130 21.83 5.24 -15.56
N VAL A 131 20.60 5.13 -15.07
CA VAL A 131 19.56 4.31 -15.73
C VAL A 131 18.78 5.14 -16.77
N HIS A 132 18.48 6.42 -16.53
CA HIS A 132 17.86 7.33 -17.50
C HIS A 132 18.31 8.78 -17.26
N GLY A 133 18.29 9.63 -18.31
CA GLY A 133 18.28 11.08 -18.09
C GLY A 133 17.09 11.50 -17.21
N ASN A 134 17.14 12.67 -16.58
CA ASN A 134 16.17 13.07 -15.54
C ASN A 134 14.68 12.95 -15.95
N ASP A 135 14.34 13.02 -17.24
CA ASP A 135 12.94 12.94 -17.73
C ASP A 135 12.80 12.10 -19.01
N PHE A 136 11.67 11.38 -19.14
CA PHE A 136 11.22 10.83 -20.41
C PHE A 136 10.68 11.93 -21.33
N LYS A 137 11.04 11.89 -22.63
CA LYS A 137 10.60 12.89 -23.63
C LYS A 137 9.34 12.47 -24.39
N SER A 138 8.97 11.20 -24.36
CA SER A 138 7.71 10.70 -24.93
C SER A 138 7.26 9.37 -24.30
N MET A 139 5.98 9.04 -24.44
CA MET A 139 5.45 7.73 -24.02
C MET A 139 6.06 6.57 -24.82
N GLU A 140 6.40 6.80 -26.09
CA GLU A 140 7.12 5.83 -26.90
C GLU A 140 8.52 5.55 -26.35
N GLN A 141 9.26 6.61 -25.98
CA GLN A 141 10.57 6.48 -25.36
C GLN A 141 10.46 5.67 -24.05
N LEU A 142 9.53 6.04 -23.17
CA LEU A 142 9.28 5.32 -21.92
C LEU A 142 9.04 3.83 -22.17
N ARG A 143 8.14 3.48 -23.10
CA ARG A 143 7.85 2.07 -23.43
C ARG A 143 9.07 1.35 -23.98
N LYS A 144 9.83 2.00 -24.87
CA LYS A 144 11.02 1.43 -25.48
C LYS A 144 12.11 1.16 -24.45
N ASP A 145 12.32 2.11 -23.56
CA ASP A 145 13.38 2.06 -22.55
C ASP A 145 13.05 1.06 -21.43
N LEU A 146 11.78 0.94 -21.02
CA LEU A 146 11.39 -0.01 -19.96
C LEU A 146 11.09 -1.43 -20.47
N TYR A 147 10.39 -1.56 -21.61
CA TYR A 147 9.82 -2.84 -22.03
C TYR A 147 10.36 -3.39 -23.34
N SER A 148 11.27 -2.71 -24.04
CA SER A 148 11.77 -3.18 -25.35
C SER A 148 13.29 -3.28 -25.42
N ARG A 149 14.02 -2.45 -24.68
CA ARG A 149 15.48 -2.49 -24.59
C ARG A 149 15.91 -3.37 -23.40
N PRO A 150 16.97 -4.17 -23.53
CA PRO A 150 17.69 -4.64 -22.36
C PRO A 150 18.21 -3.40 -21.63
N VAL A 151 17.89 -3.26 -20.33
CA VAL A 151 18.50 -2.24 -19.47
C VAL A 151 20.02 -2.34 -19.60
N GLN A 152 20.76 -1.25 -19.83
CA GLN A 152 22.22 -1.36 -19.73
C GLN A 152 22.56 -1.57 -18.25
N PRO A 153 23.37 -2.59 -17.87
CA PRO A 153 23.74 -2.76 -16.47
C PRO A 153 24.56 -1.55 -16.02
N ALA A 154 23.86 -0.59 -15.45
CA ALA A 154 24.39 0.60 -14.83
C ALA A 154 24.75 0.25 -13.38
N VAL A 155 25.76 -0.60 -13.21
CA VAL A 155 26.34 -0.81 -11.89
C VAL A 155 27.77 -0.33 -11.94
N ASP A 156 27.91 0.99 -11.73
CA ASP A 156 29.19 1.62 -11.51
C ASP A 156 29.84 1.08 -10.22
N GLY A 157 31.16 1.10 -10.12
CA GLY A 157 31.88 0.60 -8.95
C GLY A 157 31.44 1.26 -7.63
N GLU A 158 31.01 2.52 -7.71
CA GLU A 158 30.48 3.28 -6.58
C GLU A 158 29.15 2.71 -6.03
N VAL A 159 28.26 2.23 -6.91
CA VAL A 159 26.97 1.63 -6.51
C VAL A 159 27.20 0.32 -5.75
N MET A 160 28.15 -0.50 -6.19
CA MET A 160 28.52 -1.74 -5.48
C MET A 160 29.16 -1.48 -4.12
N GLU A 161 30.01 -0.46 -4.00
CA GLU A 161 30.60 -0.09 -2.70
C GLU A 161 29.56 0.47 -1.73
N ARG A 162 28.57 1.25 -2.20
CA ARG A 162 27.45 1.68 -1.34
C ARG A 162 26.52 0.54 -0.93
N LEU A 163 26.26 -0.43 -1.81
CA LEU A 163 25.53 -1.64 -1.44
C LEU A 163 26.27 -2.42 -0.35
N LYS A 164 27.60 -2.55 -0.48
CA LYS A 164 28.46 -3.24 0.49
C LYS A 164 28.45 -2.57 1.86
N SER A 165 28.50 -1.24 1.93
CA SER A 165 28.46 -0.50 3.20
C SER A 165 27.06 -0.47 3.83
N SER A 166 26.02 -0.68 3.02
CA SER A 166 24.63 -0.60 3.48
C SER A 166 24.06 -1.93 3.98
N VAL A 167 24.76 -3.06 3.82
CA VAL A 167 24.30 -4.41 4.24
C VAL A 167 25.07 -4.94 5.47
N PRO A 168 24.44 -5.78 6.30
CA PRO A 168 24.97 -6.18 7.62
C PRO A 168 26.14 -7.16 7.59
N SER A 169 26.33 -7.93 6.51
CA SER A 169 27.35 -8.97 6.47
C SER A 169 27.93 -9.21 5.08
N HIS A 170 29.14 -9.75 5.03
CA HIS A 170 29.77 -10.18 3.78
C HIS A 170 29.00 -11.32 3.08
N LYS A 171 28.25 -12.14 3.83
CA LYS A 171 27.36 -13.18 3.29
C LYS A 171 26.19 -12.54 2.54
N THR A 172 25.54 -11.56 3.18
CA THR A 172 24.45 -10.77 2.59
C THR A 172 24.96 -10.01 1.36
N TYR A 173 26.14 -9.38 1.46
CA TYR A 173 26.78 -8.73 0.31
C TYR A 173 27.04 -9.70 -0.85
N LYS A 174 27.54 -10.92 -0.60
CA LYS A 174 27.73 -11.92 -1.65
C LYS A 174 26.41 -12.30 -2.33
N GLN A 175 25.32 -12.46 -1.59
CA GLN A 175 24.00 -12.75 -2.15
C GLN A 175 23.48 -11.58 -3.00
N VAL A 176 23.61 -10.35 -2.50
CA VAL A 176 23.26 -9.10 -3.19
C VAL A 176 24.10 -8.95 -4.47
N ALA A 177 25.42 -9.10 -4.38
CA ALA A 177 26.34 -8.97 -5.50
C ALA A 177 26.14 -10.08 -6.55
N LYS A 178 25.79 -11.30 -6.12
CA LYS A 178 25.38 -12.39 -7.03
C LYS A 178 24.10 -12.01 -7.76
N ALA A 179 23.07 -11.57 -7.04
CA ALA A 179 21.80 -11.13 -7.64
C ALA A 179 22.00 -10.01 -8.68
N VAL A 180 22.82 -9.01 -8.36
CA VAL A 180 23.17 -7.89 -9.26
C VAL A 180 24.00 -8.35 -10.47
N LYS A 181 24.91 -9.32 -10.31
CA LYS A 181 25.76 -9.83 -11.41
C LYS A 181 25.04 -10.84 -12.31
N GLU A 182 24.12 -11.62 -11.78
CA GLU A 182 23.30 -12.59 -12.52
C GLU A 182 22.10 -11.94 -13.20
N GLU A 183 21.90 -10.63 -13.03
CA GLU A 183 21.09 -9.82 -13.93
C GLU A 183 21.78 -9.74 -15.28
N HIS A 184 21.43 -10.68 -16.16
CA HIS A 184 21.18 -10.25 -17.53
C HIS A 184 20.05 -9.22 -17.47
N PRO A 185 20.18 -8.06 -18.12
CA PRO A 185 19.15 -7.04 -18.08
C PRO A 185 17.88 -7.54 -18.76
N ALA A 186 17.04 -8.19 -17.98
CA ALA A 186 15.77 -8.68 -18.42
C ALA A 186 14.89 -7.45 -18.58
N LYS A 187 14.63 -7.11 -19.84
CA LYS A 187 13.45 -6.34 -20.26
C LYS A 187 12.30 -6.57 -19.27
N PHE A 188 11.75 -5.50 -18.70
CA PHE A 188 10.57 -5.65 -17.86
C PHE A 188 9.48 -6.33 -18.71
N PRO A 189 8.73 -7.29 -18.15
CA PRO A 189 7.61 -7.88 -18.87
C PRO A 189 6.64 -6.77 -19.25
N ILE A 190 6.10 -6.85 -20.47
CA ILE A 190 5.10 -5.88 -20.94
C ILE A 190 3.87 -6.01 -20.03
N PRO A 191 3.42 -4.93 -19.37
CA PRO A 191 2.21 -4.98 -18.54
C PRO A 191 0.99 -5.39 -19.35
N GLN A 192 0.12 -6.22 -18.75
CA GLN A 192 -1.07 -6.77 -19.41
C GLN A 192 -1.96 -5.69 -20.03
N VAL A 193 -2.13 -4.56 -19.33
CA VAL A 193 -2.96 -3.41 -19.79
C VAL A 193 -2.47 -2.78 -21.10
N ILE A 194 -1.18 -2.91 -21.45
CA ILE A 194 -0.62 -2.41 -22.71
C ILE A 194 -0.15 -3.52 -23.65
N GLN A 195 -0.48 -4.79 -23.36
CA GLN A 195 0.00 -5.92 -24.15
C GLN A 195 -0.63 -5.97 -25.54
N GLN A 196 -1.92 -5.65 -25.64
CA GLN A 196 -2.68 -5.67 -26.90
C GLN A 196 -2.78 -4.28 -27.53
N ASP A 197 -3.01 -3.25 -26.71
CA ASP A 197 -3.12 -1.85 -27.15
C ASP A 197 -2.27 -0.95 -26.22
N PRO A 198 -1.19 -0.33 -26.74
CA PRO A 198 -0.31 0.54 -25.97
C PRO A 198 -0.96 1.80 -25.37
N GLU A 199 -2.16 2.16 -25.82
CA GLU A 199 -2.88 3.37 -25.39
C GLU A 199 -4.19 3.05 -24.66
N ALA A 200 -4.55 1.78 -24.44
CA ALA A 200 -5.81 1.37 -23.80
C ALA A 200 -6.06 2.03 -22.43
N TRP A 201 -4.99 2.16 -21.64
CA TRP A 201 -4.98 2.80 -20.31
C TRP A 201 -5.46 4.27 -20.32
N ARG A 202 -5.47 4.94 -21.49
CA ARG A 202 -5.87 6.35 -21.63
C ARG A 202 -7.37 6.54 -21.78
N SER A 203 -8.11 5.49 -22.12
CA SER A 203 -9.56 5.57 -22.30
C SER A 203 -10.26 5.91 -20.98
N ASP A 204 -11.46 6.47 -21.08
CA ASP A 204 -12.30 6.74 -19.91
C ASP A 204 -12.94 5.44 -19.40
N GLU A 205 -13.20 4.52 -20.32
CA GLU A 205 -13.69 3.17 -20.07
C GLU A 205 -12.72 2.39 -19.20
N GLU A 206 -11.44 2.32 -19.56
CA GLU A 206 -10.44 1.57 -18.78
C GLU A 206 -10.19 2.22 -17.42
N PHE A 207 -10.08 3.55 -17.38
CA PHE A 207 -9.93 4.31 -16.14
C PHE A 207 -11.05 4.01 -15.13
N ALA A 208 -12.30 3.92 -15.58
CA ALA A 208 -13.42 3.56 -14.72
C ALA A 208 -13.50 2.06 -14.42
N ARG A 209 -13.16 1.20 -15.38
CA ARG A 209 -13.16 -0.27 -15.22
C ARG A 209 -12.16 -0.71 -14.15
N GLU A 210 -10.97 -0.11 -14.10
CA GLU A 210 -9.95 -0.44 -13.10
C GLU A 210 -10.40 -0.17 -11.66
N MET A 211 -11.36 0.74 -11.44
CA MET A 211 -11.95 0.96 -10.11
C MET A 211 -12.81 -0.21 -9.61
N LEU A 212 -13.21 -1.13 -10.50
CA LEU A 212 -13.97 -2.35 -10.16
C LEU A 212 -13.16 -3.63 -10.36
N ALA A 213 -12.22 -3.64 -11.29
CA ALA A 213 -11.50 -4.84 -11.73
C ALA A 213 -10.03 -4.57 -12.11
N GLY A 214 -9.45 -3.53 -11.51
CA GLY A 214 -8.03 -3.19 -11.62
C GLY A 214 -7.29 -3.47 -10.32
N LEU A 215 -6.27 -2.65 -10.04
CA LEU A 215 -5.38 -2.84 -8.88
C LEU A 215 -6.07 -2.55 -7.54
N ASN A 216 -6.99 -1.58 -7.48
CA ASN A 216 -7.65 -1.14 -6.24
C ASN A 216 -9.19 -1.19 -6.33
N PRO A 217 -9.81 -2.37 -6.50
CA PRO A 217 -11.24 -2.51 -6.73
C PRO A 217 -12.11 -2.32 -5.47
N VAL A 218 -11.51 -1.84 -4.38
CA VAL A 218 -12.14 -1.78 -3.04
C VAL A 218 -12.40 -0.34 -2.57
N ALA A 219 -11.99 0.68 -3.32
CA ALA A 219 -12.11 2.08 -2.90
C ALA A 219 -13.41 2.78 -3.38
N ILE A 220 -13.94 2.40 -4.54
CA ILE A 220 -15.15 3.00 -5.13
C ILE A 220 -16.41 2.69 -4.30
N LYS A 221 -17.31 3.68 -4.19
CA LYS A 221 -18.54 3.62 -3.39
C LYS A 221 -19.72 4.18 -4.16
N ARG A 222 -20.95 3.82 -3.76
CA ARG A 222 -22.17 4.47 -4.25
C ARG A 222 -22.23 5.90 -3.70
N LEU A 223 -22.52 6.87 -4.57
CA LEU A 223 -22.76 8.22 -4.14
C LEU A 223 -24.07 8.30 -3.34
N GLN A 224 -24.00 8.82 -2.11
CA GLN A 224 -25.15 8.91 -1.19
C GLN A 224 -25.87 10.25 -1.29
N THR A 225 -25.11 11.33 -1.46
CA THR A 225 -25.60 12.70 -1.49
C THR A 225 -24.93 13.46 -2.63
N PHE A 226 -25.66 14.40 -3.23
CA PHE A 226 -25.14 15.26 -4.29
C PHE A 226 -25.40 16.75 -3.97
N PRO A 227 -24.40 17.64 -4.18
CA PRO A 227 -22.98 17.34 -4.34
C PRO A 227 -22.40 16.51 -3.17
N PRO A 228 -21.25 15.82 -3.38
CA PRO A 228 -20.51 15.19 -2.28
C PRO A 228 -20.24 16.18 -1.14
N VAL A 229 -20.24 15.68 0.10
CA VAL A 229 -20.01 16.49 1.30
C VAL A 229 -18.87 15.83 2.10
N SER A 230 -17.85 16.62 2.45
CA SER A 230 -16.77 16.15 3.32
C SER A 230 -17.25 15.92 4.75
N SER A 231 -16.49 15.16 5.52
CA SER A 231 -16.68 14.95 6.96
C SER A 231 -16.78 16.25 7.77
N GLY A 232 -16.16 17.34 7.31
CA GLY A 232 -16.28 18.68 7.90
C GLY A 232 -17.55 19.45 7.51
N GLY A 233 -18.47 18.84 6.75
CA GLY A 233 -19.71 19.46 6.29
C GLY A 233 -19.56 20.33 5.03
N LYS A 234 -18.37 20.36 4.43
CA LYS A 234 -18.11 21.18 3.24
C LYS A 234 -18.64 20.51 1.99
N ARG A 235 -19.42 21.24 1.20
CA ARG A 235 -19.96 20.76 -0.07
C ARG A 235 -18.91 20.88 -1.18
N SER A 236 -18.80 19.85 -2.00
CA SER A 236 -17.98 19.84 -3.21
C SER A 236 -18.37 20.97 -4.18
N SER A 237 -17.39 21.42 -4.97
CA SER A 237 -17.58 22.42 -6.03
C SER A 237 -18.22 21.83 -7.30
N ILE A 238 -18.47 20.51 -7.33
CA ILE A 238 -19.20 19.86 -8.42
C ILE A 238 -20.67 20.30 -8.38
N THR A 239 -21.16 20.85 -9.48
CA THR A 239 -22.55 21.30 -9.61
C THR A 239 -23.34 20.37 -10.53
N ALA A 240 -24.67 20.50 -10.52
CA ALA A 240 -25.53 19.73 -11.40
C ALA A 240 -25.23 19.99 -12.89
N GLU A 241 -24.98 21.25 -13.25
CA GLU A 241 -24.68 21.65 -14.63
C GLU A 241 -23.36 21.05 -15.14
N HIS A 242 -22.38 20.80 -14.27
CA HIS A 242 -21.13 20.14 -14.66
C HIS A 242 -21.35 18.73 -15.24
N ILE A 243 -22.30 17.96 -14.69
CA ILE A 243 -22.47 16.55 -15.07
C ILE A 243 -23.72 16.29 -15.91
N LYS A 244 -24.62 17.26 -16.06
CA LYS A 244 -25.90 17.11 -16.76
C LYS A 244 -25.76 16.50 -18.17
N SER A 245 -24.83 17.01 -18.97
CA SER A 245 -24.57 16.50 -20.32
C SER A 245 -23.94 15.10 -20.35
N GLN A 246 -23.41 14.63 -19.23
CA GLN A 246 -22.73 13.34 -19.12
C GLN A 246 -23.67 12.19 -18.75
N LEU A 247 -24.89 12.49 -18.28
CA LEU A 247 -25.88 11.50 -17.81
C LEU A 247 -26.88 11.04 -18.89
N GLY A 248 -26.75 11.53 -20.12
CA GLY A 248 -27.69 11.27 -21.20
C GLY A 248 -29.07 11.86 -20.89
N ASP A 249 -30.13 11.07 -21.02
CA ASP A 249 -31.52 11.52 -20.84
C ASP A 249 -32.01 11.47 -19.38
N VAL A 250 -31.13 11.22 -18.42
CA VAL A 250 -31.49 11.02 -17.01
C VAL A 250 -31.04 12.20 -16.17
N THR A 251 -31.93 12.72 -15.32
CA THR A 251 -31.58 13.78 -14.34
C THR A 251 -30.72 13.22 -13.22
N ILE A 252 -30.05 14.09 -12.46
CA ILE A 252 -29.23 13.67 -11.32
C ILE A 252 -30.10 13.00 -10.26
N GLU A 253 -31.29 13.54 -9.99
CA GLU A 253 -32.23 12.99 -9.02
C GLU A 253 -32.65 11.57 -9.41
N MET A 254 -32.94 11.36 -10.70
CA MET A 254 -33.28 10.03 -11.22
C MET A 254 -32.06 9.10 -11.17
N ALA A 255 -30.86 9.57 -11.51
CA ALA A 255 -29.64 8.77 -11.45
C ALA A 255 -29.28 8.37 -10.00
N MET A 256 -29.48 9.26 -9.03
CA MET A 256 -29.33 8.98 -7.59
C MET A 256 -30.37 7.96 -7.14
N HIS A 257 -31.65 8.16 -7.49
CA HIS A 257 -32.75 7.25 -7.13
C HIS A 257 -32.54 5.84 -7.72
N GLN A 258 -32.09 5.77 -8.98
CA GLN A 258 -31.75 4.52 -9.67
C GLN A 258 -30.41 3.93 -9.22
N LYS A 259 -29.68 4.56 -8.28
CA LYS A 259 -28.40 4.09 -7.74
C LYS A 259 -27.32 3.92 -8.82
N ARG A 260 -27.30 4.85 -9.78
CA ARG A 260 -26.40 4.87 -10.94
C ARG A 260 -25.22 5.81 -10.79
N LEU A 261 -25.10 6.54 -9.67
CA LEU A 261 -23.98 7.43 -9.39
C LEU A 261 -23.05 6.83 -8.34
N TYR A 262 -21.76 6.88 -8.63
CA TYR A 262 -20.67 6.34 -7.83
C TYR A 262 -19.59 7.40 -7.64
N ILE A 263 -18.75 7.19 -6.64
CA ILE A 263 -17.66 8.08 -6.31
C ILE A 263 -16.40 7.29 -5.93
N LEU A 264 -15.26 7.73 -6.46
CA LEU A 264 -13.94 7.48 -5.90
C LEU A 264 -13.52 8.76 -5.17
N ASP A 265 -13.47 8.70 -3.83
CA ASP A 265 -13.25 9.89 -2.97
C ASP A 265 -11.92 9.77 -2.23
N HIS A 266 -10.93 10.53 -2.70
CA HIS A 266 -9.61 10.66 -2.08
C HIS A 266 -9.41 12.02 -1.41
N HIS A 267 -10.51 12.71 -1.07
CA HIS A 267 -10.42 14.06 -0.53
C HIS A 267 -10.13 14.08 0.97
N ASP A 268 -10.99 13.46 1.78
CA ASP A 268 -11.05 13.72 3.21
C ASP A 268 -9.81 13.27 3.98
N TYR A 269 -9.26 12.10 3.65
CA TYR A 269 -8.06 11.62 4.32
C TYR A 269 -6.80 12.40 3.90
N LEU A 270 -6.81 12.95 2.68
CA LEU A 270 -5.64 13.56 2.07
C LEU A 270 -5.54 15.04 2.36
N MET A 271 -6.67 15.76 2.41
CA MET A 271 -6.74 17.20 2.64
C MET A 271 -5.90 17.68 3.84
N PRO A 272 -5.90 17.01 5.01
CA PRO A 272 -5.07 17.40 6.16
C PRO A 272 -3.55 17.29 5.94
N TYR A 273 -3.13 16.51 4.93
CA TYR A 273 -1.71 16.25 4.64
C TYR A 273 -1.16 17.06 3.47
N LEU A 274 -2.01 17.60 2.60
CA LEU A 274 -1.58 18.23 1.34
C LEU A 274 -0.59 19.37 1.52
N ARG A 275 -0.79 20.27 2.50
CA ARG A 275 0.16 21.36 2.78
C ARG A 275 1.56 20.80 3.04
N ARG A 276 1.67 19.78 3.90
CA ARG A 276 2.94 19.16 4.30
C ARG A 276 3.56 18.31 3.19
N ILE A 277 2.75 17.60 2.42
CA ILE A 277 3.21 16.77 1.29
C ILE A 277 3.78 17.65 0.18
N ASN A 278 3.08 18.72 -0.20
CA ASN A 278 3.50 19.55 -1.33
C ASN A 278 4.78 20.36 -1.03
N THR A 279 5.16 20.56 0.25
CA THR A 279 6.49 21.11 0.57
C THR A 279 7.65 20.17 0.26
N LEU A 280 7.38 18.90 -0.11
CA LEU A 280 8.41 17.93 -0.53
C LEU A 280 8.81 18.08 -2.01
N GLY A 281 8.34 19.13 -2.70
CA GLY A 281 8.62 19.35 -4.12
C GLY A 281 7.74 18.54 -5.06
N VAL A 282 6.61 18.01 -4.57
CA VAL A 282 5.58 17.33 -5.37
C VAL A 282 4.32 18.20 -5.49
N CYS A 283 3.47 17.93 -6.48
CA CYS A 283 2.20 18.61 -6.65
C CYS A 283 1.05 17.60 -6.58
N ILE A 284 0.42 17.52 -5.41
CA ILE A 284 -0.68 16.59 -5.13
C ILE A 284 -1.95 17.38 -4.80
N TYR A 285 -3.06 16.87 -5.32
CA TYR A 285 -4.41 17.34 -5.05
C TYR A 285 -5.18 16.27 -4.28
N ALA A 286 -6.18 16.69 -3.52
CA ALA A 286 -7.25 15.85 -3.03
C ALA A 286 -8.27 15.68 -4.16
N SER A 287 -8.46 14.46 -4.65
CA SER A 287 -9.37 14.21 -5.78
C SER A 287 -10.72 13.65 -5.35
N ARG A 288 -11.77 14.05 -6.07
CA ARG A 288 -13.06 13.34 -6.12
C ARG A 288 -13.42 13.05 -7.55
N THR A 289 -13.77 11.81 -7.86
CA THR A 289 -14.22 11.40 -9.19
C THR A 289 -15.63 10.86 -9.10
N LEU A 290 -16.57 11.46 -9.83
CA LEU A 290 -17.90 10.87 -9.97
C LEU A 290 -17.97 10.00 -11.21
N LEU A 291 -18.67 8.88 -11.08
CA LEU A 291 -18.89 7.92 -12.14
C LEU A 291 -20.38 7.66 -12.30
N PHE A 292 -20.79 7.41 -13.54
CA PHE A 292 -22.14 7.06 -13.90
C PHE A 292 -22.20 5.64 -14.47
N LEU A 293 -23.10 4.82 -13.96
CA LEU A 293 -23.40 3.49 -14.48
C LEU A 293 -24.34 3.59 -15.67
N LYS A 294 -23.83 3.26 -16.85
CA LYS A 294 -24.60 3.23 -18.10
C LYS A 294 -25.58 2.05 -18.13
N ALA A 295 -26.53 2.11 -19.06
CA ALA A 295 -27.52 1.04 -19.25
C ALA A 295 -26.87 -0.27 -19.75
N ASP A 296 -25.71 -0.18 -20.41
CA ASP A 296 -24.90 -1.33 -20.85
C ASP A 296 -24.12 -2.00 -19.71
N GLY A 297 -24.24 -1.51 -18.47
CA GLY A 297 -23.56 -2.07 -17.30
C GLY A 297 -22.13 -1.57 -17.07
N THR A 298 -21.59 -0.70 -17.92
CA THR A 298 -20.25 -0.14 -17.75
C THR A 298 -20.26 1.20 -17.01
N LEU A 299 -19.18 1.49 -16.27
CA LEU A 299 -18.98 2.77 -15.61
C LEU A 299 -18.36 3.79 -16.56
N LYS A 300 -18.81 5.04 -16.47
CA LYS A 300 -18.24 6.19 -17.19
C LYS A 300 -17.82 7.25 -16.17
N PRO A 301 -16.57 7.75 -16.19
CA PRO A 301 -16.21 8.92 -15.38
C PRO A 301 -16.91 10.16 -15.95
N VAL A 302 -17.56 10.95 -15.09
CA VAL A 302 -18.36 12.10 -15.53
C VAL A 302 -17.80 13.45 -15.09
N VAL A 303 -16.99 13.46 -14.03
CA VAL A 303 -16.31 14.68 -13.54
C VAL A 303 -15.18 14.31 -12.58
N ILE A 304 -14.13 15.13 -12.56
CA ILE A 304 -13.07 15.10 -11.54
C ILE A 304 -12.99 16.48 -10.88
N GLU A 305 -13.05 16.51 -9.55
CA GLU A 305 -12.67 17.67 -8.73
C GLU A 305 -11.26 17.45 -8.19
N LEU A 306 -10.39 18.46 -8.33
CA LEU A 306 -9.07 18.51 -7.72
C LEU A 306 -9.02 19.69 -6.75
N SER A 307 -8.79 19.40 -5.48
CA SER A 307 -8.84 20.37 -4.39
C SER A 307 -7.48 20.54 -3.70
N LEU A 308 -7.18 21.78 -3.32
CA LEU A 308 -6.06 22.14 -2.45
C LEU A 308 -6.56 22.88 -1.21
N PRO A 309 -5.85 22.78 -0.08
CA PRO A 309 -6.08 23.68 1.04
C PRO A 309 -5.71 25.11 0.63
N SER A 310 -6.53 26.10 1.01
CA SER A 310 -6.22 27.52 0.79
C SER A 310 -5.16 28.02 1.77
N ASP A 311 -4.45 29.09 1.41
CA ASP A 311 -3.44 29.75 2.25
C ASP A 311 -4.02 30.80 3.21
N GLY A 312 -5.33 31.09 3.16
CA GLY A 312 -6.00 32.09 4.01
C GLY A 312 -6.43 31.59 5.41
N GLU A 313 -6.89 32.50 6.26
CA GLU A 313 -7.52 32.15 7.55
C GLU A 313 -8.84 31.39 7.32
N GLY A 314 -8.99 30.23 7.98
CA GLY A 314 -10.15 29.34 7.88
C GLY A 314 -9.95 28.11 6.98
N ASP A 315 -10.88 27.14 7.07
CA ASP A 315 -10.88 25.88 6.27
C ASP A 315 -11.40 26.09 4.84
N THR A 316 -10.82 27.07 4.12
CA THR A 316 -11.14 27.32 2.72
C THR A 316 -10.31 26.40 1.80
N GLU A 317 -10.87 26.02 0.65
CA GLU A 317 -10.19 25.16 -0.34
C GLU A 317 -10.25 25.82 -1.71
N LEU A 318 -9.21 25.58 -2.51
CA LEU A 318 -9.17 25.91 -3.93
C LEU A 318 -9.48 24.64 -4.72
N SER A 319 -10.71 24.54 -5.21
CA SER A 319 -11.17 23.41 -6.04
C SER A 319 -11.24 23.80 -7.50
N ARG A 320 -10.82 22.88 -8.38
CA ARG A 320 -11.02 22.97 -9.83
C ARG A 320 -11.77 21.73 -10.30
N VAL A 321 -12.72 21.95 -11.21
CA VAL A 321 -13.56 20.88 -11.76
C VAL A 321 -13.20 20.66 -13.22
N PHE A 322 -12.94 19.40 -13.59
CA PHE A 322 -12.56 18.97 -14.93
C PHE A 322 -13.63 18.02 -15.48
N LEU A 323 -14.00 18.22 -16.74
CA LEU A 323 -15.00 17.43 -17.44
C LEU A 323 -14.36 16.54 -18.51
N PRO A 324 -14.97 15.39 -18.84
CA PRO A 324 -14.51 14.55 -19.94
C PRO A 324 -14.40 15.32 -21.26
N ALA A 325 -13.24 15.24 -21.90
CA ALA A 325 -12.96 15.82 -23.21
C ALA A 325 -11.93 14.97 -23.96
N THR A 326 -12.06 14.90 -25.29
CA THR A 326 -11.18 14.09 -26.17
C THR A 326 -10.25 14.92 -27.04
N HIS A 327 -10.45 16.24 -27.11
CA HIS A 327 -9.76 17.10 -28.06
C HIS A 327 -9.23 18.39 -27.41
N GLY A 328 -8.22 18.98 -28.04
CA GLY A 328 -7.67 20.29 -27.67
C GLY A 328 -7.08 20.32 -26.25
N THR A 329 -7.00 21.51 -25.69
CA THR A 329 -6.48 21.74 -24.32
C THR A 329 -7.29 21.00 -23.27
N GLU A 330 -8.62 20.98 -23.40
CA GLU A 330 -9.51 20.31 -22.44
C GLU A 330 -9.25 18.80 -22.39
N GLY A 331 -9.01 18.14 -23.53
CA GLY A 331 -8.65 16.72 -23.55
C GLY A 331 -7.34 16.42 -22.83
N HIS A 332 -6.34 17.29 -22.95
CA HIS A 332 -5.08 17.16 -22.21
C HIS A 332 -5.27 17.41 -20.71
N LEU A 333 -6.04 18.43 -20.33
CA LEU A 333 -6.37 18.73 -18.94
C LEU A 333 -7.15 17.58 -18.28
N TRP A 334 -8.08 16.96 -19.01
CA TRP A 334 -8.81 15.78 -18.55
C TRP A 334 -7.87 14.60 -18.27
N GLN A 335 -6.93 14.31 -19.18
CA GLN A 335 -5.94 13.26 -18.98
C GLN A 335 -5.02 13.54 -17.77
N LEU A 336 -4.62 14.80 -17.55
CA LEU A 336 -3.87 15.19 -16.35
C LEU A 336 -4.70 15.06 -15.07
N ALA A 337 -5.99 15.39 -15.12
CA ALA A 337 -6.90 15.20 -13.99
C ALA A 337 -7.02 13.71 -13.62
N LYS A 338 -7.17 12.81 -14.62
CA LYS A 338 -7.13 11.36 -14.41
C LYS A 338 -5.80 10.90 -13.82
N ALA A 339 -4.68 11.42 -14.29
CA ALA A 339 -3.37 11.10 -13.74
C ALA A 339 -3.26 11.46 -12.25
N HIS A 340 -3.77 12.62 -11.82
CA HIS A 340 -3.81 12.99 -10.40
C HIS A 340 -4.69 12.04 -9.57
N VAL A 341 -5.83 11.63 -10.09
CA VAL A 341 -6.68 10.61 -9.44
C VAL A 341 -5.92 9.29 -9.31
N SER A 342 -5.27 8.81 -10.37
CA SER A 342 -4.48 7.58 -10.36
C SER A 342 -3.30 7.66 -9.39
N VAL A 343 -2.68 8.83 -9.21
CA VAL A 343 -1.61 9.04 -8.20
C VAL A 343 -2.18 8.93 -6.78
N ASN A 344 -3.32 9.56 -6.50
CA ASN A 344 -3.99 9.41 -5.20
C ASN A 344 -4.35 7.95 -4.94
N ASP A 345 -5.00 7.30 -5.91
CA ASP A 345 -5.46 5.92 -5.79
C ASP A 345 -4.32 4.92 -5.66
N SER A 346 -3.20 5.13 -6.38
CA SER A 346 -1.99 4.30 -6.23
C SER A 346 -1.39 4.42 -4.82
N GLY A 347 -1.33 5.63 -4.27
CA GLY A 347 -0.87 5.86 -2.90
C GLY A 347 -1.79 5.23 -1.86
N TYR A 348 -3.11 5.41 -2.02
CA TYR A 348 -4.10 4.77 -1.15
C TYR A 348 -4.03 3.25 -1.24
N HIS A 349 -3.97 2.69 -2.44
CA HIS A 349 -3.84 1.26 -2.69
C HIS A 349 -2.62 0.70 -1.95
N GLN A 350 -1.42 1.19 -2.24
CA GLN A 350 -0.19 0.60 -1.70
C GLN A 350 -0.13 0.70 -0.17
N LEU A 351 -0.50 1.85 0.38
CA LEU A 351 -0.34 2.14 1.80
C LEU A 351 -1.51 1.62 2.64
N ILE A 352 -2.73 1.64 2.10
CA ILE A 352 -3.97 1.39 2.85
C ILE A 352 -4.58 0.06 2.46
N SER A 353 -5.11 -0.07 1.24
CA SER A 353 -5.78 -1.30 0.78
C SER A 353 -4.85 -2.52 0.85
N HIS A 354 -3.58 -2.33 0.47
CA HIS A 354 -2.57 -3.38 0.44
C HIS A 354 -1.84 -3.48 1.77
N TRP A 355 -0.99 -2.51 2.13
CA TRP A 355 -0.17 -2.61 3.35
C TRP A 355 -1.00 -2.65 4.64
N LEU A 356 -1.85 -1.66 4.90
CA LEU A 356 -2.53 -1.55 6.19
C LEU A 356 -3.56 -2.67 6.39
N PHE A 357 -4.46 -2.87 5.42
CA PHE A 357 -5.60 -3.77 5.56
C PHE A 357 -5.26 -5.25 5.33
N THR A 358 -4.10 -5.57 4.75
CA THR A 358 -3.61 -6.96 4.66
C THR A 358 -2.38 -7.17 5.54
N HIS A 359 -1.21 -6.68 5.14
CA HIS A 359 0.06 -6.93 5.83
C HIS A 359 0.05 -6.57 7.32
N ALA A 360 -0.21 -5.31 7.66
CA ALA A 360 -0.14 -4.82 9.03
C ALA A 360 -1.29 -5.34 9.89
N ALA A 361 -2.51 -5.39 9.37
CA ALA A 361 -3.69 -5.87 10.11
C ALA A 361 -3.63 -7.37 10.42
N VAL A 362 -2.99 -8.18 9.57
CA VAL A 362 -2.93 -9.64 9.76
C VAL A 362 -1.85 -10.06 10.77
N GLU A 363 -0.70 -9.39 10.80
CA GLU A 363 0.44 -9.76 11.65
C GLU A 363 0.09 -9.98 13.15
N PRO A 364 -0.75 -9.15 13.82
CA PRO A 364 -1.19 -9.41 15.18
C PRO A 364 -1.89 -10.76 15.37
N PHE A 365 -2.66 -11.23 14.39
CA PHE A 365 -3.35 -12.53 14.48
C PHE A 365 -2.40 -13.70 14.36
N ILE A 366 -1.31 -13.55 13.59
CA ILE A 366 -0.25 -14.55 13.48
C ILE A 366 0.43 -14.70 14.84
N ILE A 367 0.87 -13.58 15.41
CA ILE A 367 1.52 -13.54 16.73
C ILE A 367 0.59 -14.12 17.80
N ALA A 368 -0.70 -13.74 17.81
CA ALA A 368 -1.69 -14.27 18.75
C ALA A 368 -1.87 -15.78 18.60
N THR A 369 -1.98 -16.28 17.37
CA THR A 369 -2.15 -17.71 17.08
C THR A 369 -0.98 -18.52 17.60
N ARG A 370 0.26 -18.09 17.32
CA ARG A 370 1.48 -18.78 17.79
C ARG A 370 1.62 -18.73 19.32
N ARG A 371 1.19 -17.63 19.95
CA ARG A 371 1.27 -17.45 21.42
C ARG A 371 0.21 -18.20 22.22
N GLN A 372 -0.96 -18.46 21.64
CA GLN A 372 -2.16 -18.88 22.40
C GLN A 372 -2.75 -20.21 21.93
N LEU A 373 -2.53 -20.61 20.68
CA LEU A 373 -3.04 -21.84 20.13
C LEU A 373 -1.89 -22.80 19.88
N SER A 374 -1.84 -23.91 20.63
CA SER A 374 -0.86 -24.98 20.40
C SER A 374 -0.95 -25.48 18.96
N ALA A 375 0.14 -25.98 18.38
CA ALA A 375 0.14 -26.64 17.07
C ALA A 375 -0.84 -27.84 16.99
N MET A 376 -1.26 -28.39 18.13
CA MET A 376 -2.31 -29.41 18.20
C MET A 376 -3.72 -28.83 18.05
N HIS A 377 -3.93 -27.53 18.27
CA HIS A 377 -5.25 -26.91 18.26
C HIS A 377 -5.84 -26.91 16.84
N PRO A 378 -7.11 -27.31 16.65
CA PRO A 378 -7.71 -27.37 15.31
C PRO A 378 -7.71 -26.00 14.61
N ILE A 379 -7.97 -24.91 15.33
CA ILE A 379 -7.92 -23.55 14.78
C ILE A 379 -6.49 -23.10 14.43
N HIS A 380 -5.45 -23.56 15.14
CA HIS A 380 -4.07 -23.27 14.74
C HIS A 380 -3.81 -23.82 13.34
N LYS A 381 -4.17 -25.10 13.11
CA LYS A 381 -3.99 -25.77 11.83
C LYS A 381 -4.85 -25.20 10.72
N LEU A 382 -6.05 -24.72 11.06
CA LEU A 382 -6.92 -24.04 10.11
C LEU A 382 -6.29 -22.74 9.62
N LEU A 383 -5.70 -21.95 10.53
CA LEU A 383 -5.18 -20.62 10.21
C LEU A 383 -3.75 -20.64 9.66
N GLU A 384 -2.91 -21.60 10.07
CA GLU A 384 -1.49 -21.65 9.74
C GLU A 384 -1.18 -21.50 8.23
N PRO A 385 -1.87 -22.17 7.29
CA PRO A 385 -1.62 -21.99 5.87
C PRO A 385 -1.84 -20.57 5.37
N HIS A 386 -2.73 -19.80 6.02
CA HIS A 386 -3.08 -18.43 5.65
C HIS A 386 -2.12 -17.38 6.19
N PHE A 387 -1.20 -17.76 7.09
CA PHE A 387 -0.21 -16.87 7.69
C PHE A 387 1.19 -17.01 7.09
N LYS A 388 1.37 -18.01 6.23
CA LYS A 388 2.63 -18.33 5.59
C LYS A 388 3.25 -17.08 4.97
N ASP A 389 4.54 -16.90 5.21
CA ASP A 389 5.39 -15.86 4.62
C ASP A 389 5.07 -14.40 5.08
N THR A 390 3.92 -14.13 5.72
CA THR A 390 3.49 -12.76 6.07
C THR A 390 4.45 -12.05 7.03
N MET A 391 4.89 -12.69 8.12
CA MET A 391 5.73 -11.99 9.10
C MET A 391 7.14 -11.67 8.54
N GLN A 392 7.69 -12.56 7.70
CA GLN A 392 8.98 -12.34 7.05
C GLN A 392 8.89 -11.21 6.01
N ILE A 393 7.85 -11.20 5.16
CA ILE A 393 7.70 -10.10 4.19
C ILE A 393 7.44 -8.77 4.88
N ASN A 394 6.65 -8.74 5.97
CA ASN A 394 6.43 -7.52 6.75
C ASN A 394 7.73 -6.99 7.35
N THR A 395 8.58 -7.89 7.81
CA THR A 395 9.89 -7.54 8.36
C THR A 395 10.81 -6.93 7.31
N LEU A 396 10.84 -7.51 6.10
CA LEU A 396 11.55 -6.90 4.97
C LEU A 396 10.93 -5.55 4.55
N ALA A 397 9.61 -5.44 4.52
CA ALA A 397 8.93 -4.19 4.21
C ALA A 397 9.30 -3.08 5.20
N ARG A 398 9.36 -3.36 6.51
CA ARG A 398 9.89 -2.42 7.50
C ARG A 398 11.34 -2.07 7.23
N SER A 399 12.16 -2.99 6.72
CA SER A 399 13.58 -2.75 6.47
C SER A 399 13.86 -1.84 5.28
N ILE A 400 13.22 -2.09 4.13
CA ILE A 400 13.65 -1.52 2.84
C ILE A 400 12.57 -0.67 2.16
N LEU A 401 11.29 -0.88 2.52
CA LEU A 401 10.16 -0.26 1.85
C LEU A 401 9.63 0.94 2.65
N LEU A 402 9.25 0.73 3.91
CA LEU A 402 8.51 1.68 4.75
C LEU A 402 9.38 2.55 5.65
N ASN A 403 10.66 2.21 5.78
CA ASN A 403 11.57 2.96 6.63
C ASN A 403 11.83 4.36 6.11
N ALA A 404 12.33 5.22 6.99
CA ALA A 404 12.82 6.54 6.62
C ALA A 404 13.84 6.42 5.47
N GLY A 405 13.57 7.10 4.36
CA GLY A 405 14.40 7.04 3.16
C GLY A 405 14.36 5.70 2.42
N GLY A 406 13.40 4.83 2.73
CA GLY A 406 13.13 3.57 2.01
C GLY A 406 12.46 3.80 0.65
N ILE A 407 12.13 2.70 -0.03
CA ILE A 407 11.57 2.75 -1.40
C ILE A 407 10.26 3.55 -1.45
N LEU A 408 9.32 3.32 -0.53
CA LEU A 408 8.00 3.95 -0.58
C LEU A 408 8.10 5.47 -0.44
N GLU A 409 8.88 5.96 0.54
CA GLU A 409 9.04 7.41 0.75
C GLU A 409 9.73 8.13 -0.42
N ARG A 410 10.49 7.37 -1.22
CA ARG A 410 11.27 7.90 -2.34
C ARG A 410 10.55 7.86 -3.68
N THR A 411 9.54 7.01 -3.82
CA THR A 411 8.84 6.77 -5.10
C THR A 411 7.37 7.15 -5.08
N MET A 412 6.79 7.35 -3.89
CA MET A 412 5.37 7.66 -3.74
C MET A 412 5.14 9.03 -3.10
N TYR A 413 4.06 9.68 -3.50
CA TYR A 413 3.74 11.04 -3.07
C TYR A 413 3.61 11.26 -1.55
N PRO A 414 3.16 10.30 -0.71
CA PRO A 414 3.03 10.57 0.71
C PRO A 414 4.39 10.83 1.39
N GLY A 415 5.49 10.36 0.77
CA GLY A 415 6.83 10.56 1.28
C GLY A 415 6.95 10.14 2.75
N LYS A 416 7.61 10.98 3.54
CA LYS A 416 7.80 10.78 4.99
C LYS A 416 6.51 10.76 5.83
N TYR A 417 5.36 11.14 5.28
CA TYR A 417 4.07 11.15 5.98
C TYR A 417 3.26 9.87 5.75
N ALA A 418 3.77 8.92 4.95
CA ALA A 418 3.04 7.71 4.57
C ALA A 418 2.49 6.94 5.78
N VAL A 419 3.36 6.53 6.71
CA VAL A 419 2.94 5.69 7.84
C VAL A 419 2.10 6.44 8.88
N GLU A 420 2.29 7.76 9.00
CA GLU A 420 1.42 8.62 9.81
C GLU A 420 0.00 8.65 9.22
N MET A 421 -0.11 8.82 7.90
CA MET A 421 -1.39 8.84 7.19
C MET A 421 -2.11 7.49 7.27
N SER A 422 -1.40 6.37 7.16
CA SER A 422 -2.00 5.04 7.40
C SER A 422 -2.45 4.85 8.84
N SER A 423 -1.72 5.39 9.81
CA SER A 423 -2.11 5.37 11.22
C SER A 423 -3.39 6.16 11.50
N ALA A 424 -3.55 7.34 10.89
CA ALA A 424 -4.79 8.10 10.99
C ALA A 424 -5.99 7.30 10.44
N ILE A 425 -5.85 6.68 9.26
CA ILE A 425 -6.90 5.86 8.64
C ILE A 425 -7.22 4.62 9.49
N TYR A 426 -6.22 4.02 10.13
CA TYR A 426 -6.43 2.87 11.02
C TYR A 426 -7.33 3.19 12.22
N GLY A 427 -7.41 4.45 12.67
CA GLY A 427 -8.32 4.86 13.75
C GLY A 427 -9.79 4.50 13.48
N ASP A 428 -10.18 4.50 12.22
CA ASP A 428 -11.55 4.17 11.78
C ASP A 428 -11.70 2.74 11.27
N TRP A 429 -10.62 1.96 11.27
CA TRP A 429 -10.66 0.56 10.83
C TRP A 429 -11.50 -0.30 11.78
N ARG A 430 -12.32 -1.20 11.21
CA ARG A 430 -13.18 -2.12 11.95
C ARG A 430 -13.05 -3.51 11.37
N PHE A 431 -12.67 -4.48 12.20
CA PHE A 431 -12.47 -5.88 11.79
C PHE A 431 -13.72 -6.50 11.15
N THR A 432 -14.90 -6.24 11.72
CA THR A 432 -16.16 -6.82 11.23
C THR A 432 -16.59 -6.28 9.87
N GLU A 433 -16.05 -5.13 9.46
CA GLU A 433 -16.32 -4.54 8.14
C GLU A 433 -15.39 -5.10 7.05
N GLN A 434 -14.39 -5.90 7.40
CA GLN A 434 -13.42 -6.44 6.42
C GLN A 434 -13.96 -7.67 5.67
N SER A 435 -15.03 -8.29 6.16
CA SER A 435 -15.69 -9.35 5.40
C SER A 435 -16.30 -8.76 4.14
N LEU A 436 -16.09 -9.41 2.99
CA LEU A 436 -16.57 -8.93 1.69
C LEU A 436 -18.06 -8.52 1.70
N PRO A 437 -19.01 -9.28 2.31
CA PRO A 437 -20.41 -8.84 2.35
C PRO A 437 -20.61 -7.51 3.10
N ASN A 438 -19.99 -7.34 4.27
CA ASN A 438 -20.14 -6.12 5.06
C ASN A 438 -19.43 -4.92 4.41
N ASP A 439 -18.27 -5.13 3.80
CA ASP A 439 -17.58 -4.10 3.01
C ASP A 439 -18.47 -3.61 1.85
N LEU A 440 -19.04 -4.54 1.07
CA LEU A 440 -19.94 -4.20 -0.03
C LEU A 440 -21.20 -3.48 0.46
N LEU A 441 -21.80 -3.91 1.58
CA LEU A 441 -22.95 -3.21 2.17
C LEU A 441 -22.60 -1.80 2.62
N LYS A 442 -21.40 -1.61 3.20
CA LYS A 442 -20.90 -0.30 3.62
C LYS A 442 -20.65 0.62 2.41
N ARG A 443 -20.06 0.11 1.33
CA ARG A 443 -19.75 0.91 0.13
C ARG A 443 -20.96 1.13 -0.78
N TYR A 444 -21.94 0.23 -0.75
CA TYR A 444 -23.09 0.24 -1.64
C TYR A 444 -24.41 -0.05 -0.91
N PRO A 445 -24.79 0.80 0.06
CA PRO A 445 -26.01 0.58 0.82
C PRO A 445 -27.22 0.52 -0.11
N ASP A 446 -28.09 -0.45 0.15
CA ASP A 446 -29.33 -0.75 -0.60
C ASP A 446 -29.12 -1.18 -2.06
N HIS A 447 -27.92 -1.63 -2.47
CA HIS A 447 -27.61 -2.01 -3.86
C HIS A 447 -26.77 -3.28 -4.02
N PHE A 448 -26.85 -4.19 -3.04
CA PHE A 448 -25.97 -5.35 -2.93
C PHE A 448 -26.00 -6.29 -4.15
N SER A 449 -27.17 -6.57 -4.72
CA SER A 449 -27.34 -7.57 -5.78
C SER A 449 -26.70 -7.20 -7.12
N LEU A 450 -26.80 -5.93 -7.54
CA LEU A 450 -26.28 -5.50 -8.86
C LEU A 450 -24.75 -5.45 -8.89
N ILE A 451 -24.13 -5.02 -7.79
CA ILE A 451 -22.67 -4.85 -7.72
C ILE A 451 -21.95 -6.15 -7.44
N PHE A 452 -22.57 -7.05 -6.66
CA PHE A 452 -22.07 -8.41 -6.56
C PHE A 452 -21.94 -9.03 -7.96
N HIS A 453 -22.91 -8.79 -8.85
CA HIS A 453 -22.81 -9.22 -10.25
C HIS A 453 -21.70 -8.50 -11.03
N LEU A 454 -21.56 -7.18 -10.91
CA LEU A 454 -20.52 -6.41 -11.63
C LEU A 454 -19.09 -6.78 -11.23
N ILE A 455 -18.85 -7.02 -9.93
CA ILE A 455 -17.53 -7.40 -9.42
C ILE A 455 -17.18 -8.84 -9.81
N PHE A 456 -18.13 -9.77 -9.72
CA PHE A 456 -17.89 -11.19 -10.06
C PHE A 456 -17.88 -11.46 -11.57
N LEU A 457 -18.66 -10.74 -12.38
CA LEU A 457 -18.52 -10.80 -13.85
C LEU A 457 -17.19 -10.22 -14.31
N GLY A 458 -16.68 -9.18 -13.63
CA GLY A 458 -15.32 -8.68 -13.81
C GLY A 458 -14.27 -9.77 -13.61
N GLN A 459 -14.42 -10.62 -12.58
CA GLN A 459 -13.54 -11.77 -12.32
C GLN A 459 -13.72 -12.92 -13.34
N GLN A 460 -14.93 -13.16 -13.85
CA GLN A 460 -15.15 -14.18 -14.89
C GLN A 460 -14.58 -13.78 -16.26
N MET A 461 -14.43 -12.49 -16.56
CA MET A 461 -13.74 -12.05 -17.79
C MET A 461 -12.21 -12.05 -17.68
N THR A 462 -11.65 -12.44 -16.53
CA THR A 462 -10.19 -12.53 -16.30
C THR A 462 -9.66 -13.96 -16.12
N ILE A 463 -10.48 -14.99 -16.36
CA ILE A 463 -10.06 -16.40 -16.38
C ILE A 463 -10.04 -16.92 -17.82
#